data_AF-A0A7C3U9A9-F1
#
_entry.id   AF-A0A7C3U9A9-F1
#
_cell.length_a   1.000
_cell.length_b   1.000
_cell.length_c   1.000
_cell.angle_alpha   90.00
_cell.angle_beta   90.00
_cell.angle_gamma   90.00
#
_symmetry.space_group_name_H-M   'P 1'
#
loop_
_entity.id
_entity.type
_entity.pdbx_description
1 polymer ?
#
loop_
_entity_poly.entity_id
_entity_poly.type
_entity_poly.pdbx_seq_one_letter_code
_entity_poly.pdbx_strand_id
1 'polypeptide(L)'
;LDTDRYNAHTTASDALWAGVPLLTVPGETFASRVAASLLRAAQLPDCVQPDWDAYASKAVALAQQAKSAELQNWKQHLRERRMRLPVFDTPRLVRHLEAAYMEVDSRVRAGQPPSHLVVGNDRADDHRNI
;
A
#
# COMPACT_ATOMS: atom_id res chain seq x y z
N LEU A 1 -9.29 -11.30 -4.73
CA LEU A 1 -10.51 -10.48 -4.64
C LEU A 1 -10.67 -10.10 -3.18
N ASP A 2 -10.68 -8.80 -2.87
CA ASP A 2 -10.88 -8.27 -1.52
C ASP A 2 -12.39 -8.10 -1.18
N THR A 3 -12.70 -7.87 0.10
CA THR A 3 -14.06 -7.79 0.67
C THR A 3 -14.53 -6.37 1.00
N ASP A 4 -15.85 -6.15 0.98
CA ASP A 4 -16.49 -4.87 1.32
C ASP A 4 -16.42 -4.56 2.84
N ARG A 5 -16.45 -3.26 3.19
CA ARG A 5 -16.46 -2.64 4.54
C ARG A 5 -15.28 -2.94 5.45
N TYR A 6 -14.78 -4.17 5.42
CA TYR A 6 -13.60 -4.62 6.13
C TYR A 6 -12.71 -5.35 5.13
N ASN A 7 -11.68 -4.67 4.66
CA ASN A 7 -10.76 -5.23 3.69
C ASN A 7 -9.84 -6.27 4.33
N ALA A 8 -9.20 -7.06 3.48
CA ALA A 8 -8.02 -7.83 3.78
C ALA A 8 -6.90 -6.91 4.31
N HIS A 9 -6.42 -7.20 5.52
CA HIS A 9 -5.28 -6.52 6.13
C HIS A 9 -4.05 -7.41 5.96
N THR A 10 -3.77 -8.27 6.93
CA THR A 10 -2.65 -9.22 6.87
C THR A 10 -2.73 -10.14 5.66
N THR A 11 -3.91 -10.64 5.32
CA THR A 11 -4.11 -11.52 4.16
C THR A 11 -3.81 -10.84 2.82
N ALA A 12 -3.98 -9.52 2.71
CA ALA A 12 -3.56 -8.76 1.54
C ALA A 12 -2.02 -8.67 1.48
N SER A 13 -1.37 -8.41 2.62
CA SER A 13 0.10 -8.43 2.72
C SER A 13 0.67 -9.80 2.32
N ASP A 14 0.09 -10.89 2.81
CA ASP A 14 0.52 -12.26 2.49
C ASP A 14 0.37 -12.57 1.00
N ALA A 15 -0.77 -12.19 0.40
CA ALA A 15 -1.01 -12.36 -1.03
C ALA A 15 0.03 -11.61 -1.87
N LEU A 16 0.29 -10.33 -1.54
CA LEU A 16 1.28 -9.51 -2.24
C LEU A 16 2.69 -10.08 -2.09
N TRP A 17 3.07 -10.57 -0.91
CA TRP A 17 4.37 -11.19 -0.66
C TRP A 17 4.57 -12.48 -1.46
N ALA A 18 3.50 -13.27 -1.60
CA ALA A 18 3.46 -14.47 -2.43
C ALA A 18 3.44 -14.18 -3.95
N GLY A 19 3.42 -12.90 -4.36
CA GLY A 19 3.35 -12.49 -5.76
C GLY A 19 1.96 -12.63 -6.38
N VAL A 20 0.91 -12.60 -5.56
CA VAL A 20 -0.49 -12.69 -5.97
C VAL A 20 -1.14 -11.30 -5.88
N PRO A 21 -1.45 -10.65 -7.00
CA PRO A 21 -2.18 -9.39 -6.97
C PRO A 21 -3.63 -9.61 -6.51
N LEU A 22 -4.21 -8.59 -5.89
CA LEU A 22 -5.62 -8.55 -5.50
C LEU A 22 -6.25 -7.24 -5.97
N LEU A 23 -7.55 -7.28 -6.24
CA LEU A 23 -8.37 -6.09 -6.46
C LEU A 23 -9.04 -5.67 -5.15
N THR A 24 -9.27 -4.37 -4.96
CA THR A 24 -10.02 -3.80 -3.83
C THR A 24 -10.82 -2.57 -4.25
N VAL A 25 -11.85 -2.22 -3.49
CA VAL A 25 -12.59 -0.95 -3.58
C VAL A 25 -12.45 -0.24 -2.23
N PRO A 26 -11.84 0.95 -2.16
CA PRO A 26 -11.68 1.67 -0.91
C PRO A 26 -13.02 2.28 -0.46
N GLY A 27 -13.41 2.03 0.79
CA GLY A 27 -14.53 2.71 1.43
C GLY A 27 -14.13 3.97 2.19
N GLU A 28 -15.05 4.48 3.02
CA GLU A 28 -14.84 5.71 3.81
C GLU A 28 -14.12 5.47 5.14
N THR A 29 -14.13 4.23 5.65
CA THR A 29 -13.52 3.88 6.93
C THR A 29 -12.05 3.48 6.77
N PHE A 30 -11.29 3.53 7.87
CA PHE A 30 -9.93 3.00 7.90
C PHE A 30 -9.87 1.52 7.51
N ALA A 31 -10.74 0.68 8.09
CA ALA A 31 -10.75 -0.76 7.85
C ALA A 31 -11.05 -1.13 6.40
N SER A 32 -11.84 -0.29 5.70
CA SER A 32 -12.14 -0.40 4.27
C SER A 32 -11.10 0.27 3.35
N ARG A 33 -9.93 0.67 3.86
CA ARG A 33 -8.88 1.33 3.05
C ARG A 33 -7.50 0.69 3.18
N VAL A 34 -7.35 -0.34 4.01
CA VAL A 34 -6.05 -0.97 4.28
C VAL A 34 -5.49 -1.62 3.01
N ALA A 35 -6.26 -2.44 2.30
CA ALA A 35 -5.81 -3.08 1.07
C ALA A 35 -5.42 -2.05 -0.01
N ALA A 36 -6.19 -0.96 -0.14
CA ALA A 36 -5.85 0.13 -1.06
C ALA A 36 -4.52 0.81 -0.69
N SER A 37 -4.26 1.01 0.61
CA SER A 37 -2.97 1.54 1.09
C SER A 37 -1.81 0.58 0.77
N LEU A 38 -2.00 -0.71 1.00
CA LEU A 38 -1.01 -1.75 0.69
C LEU A 38 -0.72 -1.81 -0.82
N LEU A 39 -1.74 -1.76 -1.68
CA LEU A 39 -1.57 -1.76 -3.14
C LEU A 39 -0.83 -0.52 -3.64
N ARG A 40 -1.08 0.66 -3.07
CA ARG A 40 -0.30 1.87 -3.37
C ARG A 40 1.15 1.73 -2.96
N ALA A 41 1.42 1.21 -1.76
CA ALA A 41 2.78 0.92 -1.29
C ALA A 41 3.46 -0.20 -2.10
N ALA A 42 2.70 -1.12 -2.68
CA ALA A 42 3.16 -2.14 -3.62
C ALA A 42 3.29 -1.62 -5.06
N GLN A 43 3.03 -0.34 -5.33
CA GLN A 43 3.07 0.29 -6.65
C GLN A 43 2.12 -0.34 -7.68
N LEU A 44 0.93 -0.77 -7.22
CA LEU A 44 -0.14 -1.34 -8.06
C LEU A 44 -1.44 -0.52 -7.93
N PRO A 45 -1.45 0.78 -8.29
CA PRO A 45 -2.65 1.61 -8.17
C PRO A 45 -3.81 1.11 -9.04
N ASP A 46 -3.52 0.46 -10.18
CA ASP A 46 -4.52 -0.09 -11.10
C ASP A 46 -5.32 -1.26 -10.51
N CYS A 47 -4.86 -1.84 -9.39
CA CYS A 47 -5.60 -2.84 -8.64
C CYS A 47 -6.66 -2.23 -7.70
N VAL A 48 -6.66 -0.91 -7.51
CA VAL A 48 -7.63 -0.17 -6.70
C VAL A 48 -8.73 0.35 -7.60
N GLN A 49 -9.93 -0.19 -7.45
CA GLN A 49 -11.07 0.11 -8.29
C GLN A 49 -11.92 1.22 -7.66
N PRO A 50 -12.52 2.11 -8.45
CA PRO A 50 -13.29 3.25 -7.94
C PRO A 50 -14.61 2.83 -7.29
N ASP A 51 -15.19 1.72 -7.74
CA ASP A 51 -16.48 1.20 -7.30
C ASP A 51 -16.59 -0.32 -7.57
N TRP A 52 -17.70 -0.91 -7.14
CA TRP A 52 -17.97 -2.34 -7.26
C TRP A 52 -18.24 -2.81 -8.69
N ASP A 53 -18.77 -1.94 -9.56
CA ASP A 53 -19.04 -2.28 -10.96
C ASP A 53 -17.74 -2.37 -11.77
N ALA A 54 -16.84 -1.41 -11.57
CA ALA A 54 -15.49 -1.44 -12.10
C ALA A 54 -14.70 -2.64 -11.54
N TYR A 55 -14.84 -2.93 -10.25
CA TYR A 55 -14.25 -4.11 -9.62
C TYR A 55 -14.70 -5.41 -10.26
N ALA A 56 -16.02 -5.60 -10.43
CA ALA A 56 -16.57 -6.81 -11.04
C ALA A 56 -16.11 -6.94 -12.50
N SER A 57 -16.19 -5.85 -13.27
CA SER A 57 -15.75 -5.81 -14.66
C SER A 57 -14.27 -6.18 -14.81
N LYS A 58 -13.41 -5.60 -13.96
CA LYS A 58 -11.97 -5.88 -13.95
C LYS A 58 -11.69 -7.33 -13.54
N ALA A 59 -12.38 -7.83 -12.51
CA ALA A 59 -12.24 -9.22 -12.06
C ALA A 59 -12.59 -10.22 -13.17
N VAL A 60 -13.71 -10.00 -13.88
CA VAL A 60 -14.14 -10.83 -15.01
C VAL A 60 -13.13 -10.76 -16.16
N ALA A 61 -12.67 -9.55 -16.53
CA ALA A 61 -11.68 -9.39 -17.59
C ALA A 61 -10.38 -10.15 -17.28
N LEU A 62 -9.88 -10.04 -16.05
CA LEU A 62 -8.68 -10.77 -15.60
C LEU A 62 -8.89 -12.29 -15.57
N ALA A 63 -10.08 -12.75 -15.21
CA ALA A 63 -10.41 -14.18 -15.18
C ALA A 63 -10.47 -14.78 -16.60
N GLN A 64 -11.13 -14.08 -17.53
CA GLN A 64 -11.22 -14.50 -18.93
C GLN A 64 -9.85 -14.43 -19.64
N GLN A 65 -9.01 -13.49 -19.22
CA GLN A 65 -7.69 -13.25 -19.79
C GLN A 65 -6.59 -13.55 -18.76
N ALA A 66 -6.64 -14.74 -18.15
CA ALA A 66 -5.67 -15.12 -17.11
C ALA A 66 -4.20 -15.14 -17.59
N LYS A 67 -3.97 -15.18 -18.91
CA LYS A 67 -2.66 -15.05 -19.57
C LYS A 67 -2.40 -13.64 -20.14
N SER A 68 -3.24 -12.66 -19.82
CA SER A 68 -3.04 -11.27 -20.25
C SER A 68 -1.69 -10.74 -19.77
N ALA A 69 -1.08 -9.89 -20.61
CA ALA A 69 0.16 -9.22 -20.26
C ALA A 69 0.01 -8.42 -18.96
N GLU A 70 -1.14 -7.81 -18.71
CA GLU A 70 -1.42 -7.06 -17.48
C GLU A 70 -1.26 -7.90 -16.21
N LEU A 71 -1.98 -9.03 -16.10
CA LEU A 71 -1.90 -9.88 -14.92
C LEU A 71 -0.50 -10.48 -14.73
N GLN A 72 0.17 -10.83 -15.83
CA GLN A 72 1.54 -11.34 -15.77
C GLN A 72 2.53 -10.25 -15.33
N ASN A 73 2.37 -9.01 -15.80
CA ASN A 73 3.18 -7.88 -15.40
C ASN A 73 3.04 -7.59 -13.91
N TRP A 74 1.82 -7.61 -13.35
CA TRP A 74 1.63 -7.43 -11.90
C TRP A 74 2.29 -8.53 -11.08
N LYS A 75 2.13 -9.80 -11.49
CA LYS A 75 2.77 -10.94 -10.81
C LYS A 75 4.29 -10.84 -10.88
N GLN A 76 4.83 -10.48 -12.04
CA GLN A 76 6.26 -10.33 -12.25
C GLN A 76 6.83 -9.18 -11.42
N HIS A 77 6.16 -8.02 -11.44
CA HIS A 77 6.49 -6.85 -10.63
C HIS A 77 6.60 -7.21 -9.14
N LEU A 78 5.60 -7.91 -8.59
CA LEU A 78 5.63 -8.34 -7.19
C LEU A 78 6.81 -9.31 -6.92
N ARG A 79 7.03 -10.30 -7.79
CA ARG A 79 8.09 -11.30 -7.62
C ARG A 79 9.49 -10.69 -7.67
N GLU A 80 9.75 -9.84 -8.65
CA GLU A 80 11.07 -9.24 -8.86
C GLU A 80 11.36 -8.13 -7.85
N ARG A 81 10.34 -7.34 -7.49
CA ARG A 81 10.54 -6.13 -6.69
C ARG A 81 10.21 -6.30 -5.22
N ARG A 82 9.63 -7.41 -4.75
CA ARG A 82 9.20 -7.57 -3.33
C ARG A 82 10.24 -7.12 -2.30
N MET A 83 11.54 -7.35 -2.53
CA MET A 83 12.60 -6.96 -1.59
C MET A 83 12.90 -5.45 -1.57
N ARG A 84 12.33 -4.69 -2.51
CA ARG A 84 12.53 -3.25 -2.71
C ARG A 84 11.22 -2.46 -2.65
N LEU A 85 10.07 -3.14 -2.57
CA LEU A 85 8.78 -2.46 -2.51
C LEU A 85 8.60 -1.82 -1.13
N PRO A 86 8.12 -0.55 -1.06
CA PRO A 86 7.87 0.13 0.22
C PRO A 86 7.00 -0.65 1.21
N VAL A 87 6.04 -1.43 0.71
CA VAL A 87 5.15 -2.26 1.54
C VAL A 87 5.89 -3.34 2.36
N PHE A 88 7.12 -3.69 1.96
CA PHE A 88 7.97 -4.69 2.63
C PHE A 88 9.31 -4.13 3.14
N ASP A 89 9.49 -2.81 3.09
CA ASP A 89 10.70 -2.15 3.58
C ASP A 89 10.57 -1.85 5.08
N THR A 90 10.78 -2.90 5.89
CA THR A 90 10.76 -2.78 7.35
C THR A 90 11.77 -1.76 7.88
N PRO A 91 13.03 -1.69 7.40
CA PRO A 91 13.97 -0.66 7.84
C PRO A 91 13.43 0.76 7.61
N ARG A 92 12.82 1.05 6.47
CA ARG A 92 12.20 2.36 6.21
C ARG A 92 11.00 2.62 7.13
N LEU A 93 10.15 1.61 7.33
CA LEU A 93 9.02 1.72 8.27
C LEU A 93 9.51 2.08 9.68
N VAL A 94 10.57 1.42 10.17
CA VAL A 94 11.16 1.70 11.48
C VAL A 94 11.68 3.13 11.55
N ARG A 95 12.44 3.60 10.56
CA ARG A 95 12.93 4.99 10.53
C ARG A 95 11.79 6.02 10.60
N HIS A 96 10.71 5.81 9.84
CA HIS A 96 9.55 6.69 9.88
C HIS A 96 8.83 6.65 11.24
N LEU A 97 8.75 5.47 11.87
CA LEU A 97 8.16 5.31 13.20
C LEU A 97 8.98 5.99 14.28
N GLU A 98 10.31 5.83 14.25
CA GLU A 98 11.24 6.50 15.16
C GLU A 98 11.14 8.02 15.03
N ALA A 99 11.12 8.55 13.80
CA ALA A 99 10.92 9.97 13.55
C ALA A 99 9.57 10.47 14.10
N ALA A 100 8.50 9.67 14.00
CA ALA A 100 7.21 10.00 14.59
C ALA A 100 7.30 10.09 16.12
N TYR A 101 7.95 9.12 16.77
CA TYR A 101 8.12 9.13 18.22
C TYR A 101 9.00 10.28 18.71
N MET A 102 10.05 10.64 17.97
CA MET A 102 10.88 11.80 18.30
C MET A 102 10.09 13.12 18.25
N GLU A 103 9.22 13.30 17.26
CA GLU A 103 8.36 14.48 17.17
C GLU A 103 7.32 14.52 18.30
N VAL A 104 6.75 13.36 18.65
CA VAL A 104 5.85 13.23 19.81
C VAL A 104 6.58 13.61 21.11
N ASP A 105 7.79 13.08 21.36
CA ASP A 105 8.58 13.38 22.56
C ASP A 105 8.97 14.87 22.63
N SER A 106 9.44 15.45 21.52
CA SER A 106 9.76 16.87 21.40
C SER A 106 8.57 17.77 21.79
N ARG A 107 7.39 17.45 21.26
CA ARG A 107 6.16 18.17 21.52
C ARG A 107 5.72 18.10 22.99
N VAL A 108 5.81 16.91 23.58
CA VAL A 108 5.52 16.68 25.01
C VAL A 108 6.49 17.48 25.89
N ARG A 109 7.79 17.46 25.59
CA ARG A 109 8.80 18.25 26.33
C ARG A 109 8.57 19.75 26.24
N ALA A 110 8.03 20.22 25.12
CA ALA A 110 7.63 21.61 24.92
C ALA A 110 6.31 22.00 25.61
N GLY A 111 5.64 21.07 26.33
CA GLY A 111 4.37 21.32 27.00
C GLY A 111 3.19 21.58 26.05
N GLN A 112 3.32 21.19 24.78
CA GLN A 112 2.29 21.41 23.76
C GLN A 112 1.21 20.30 23.83
N PRO A 113 -0.07 20.62 23.59
CA PRO A 113 -1.14 19.63 23.57
C PRO A 113 -1.02 18.70 22.33
N PRO A 114 -1.60 17.49 22.37
CA PRO A 114 -1.65 16.59 21.22
C PRO A 114 -2.23 17.27 19.97
N SER A 115 -1.64 17.00 18.81
CA SER A 115 -2.18 17.43 17.51
C SER A 115 -1.92 16.39 16.44
N HIS A 116 -2.49 16.61 15.24
CA HIS A 116 -2.13 15.84 14.06
C HIS A 116 -0.63 15.94 13.80
N LEU A 117 -0.04 14.80 13.47
CA LEU A 117 1.36 14.63 13.10
C LEU A 117 1.42 14.02 11.70
N VAL A 118 2.24 14.60 10.84
CA VAL A 118 2.56 14.04 9.52
C VAL A 118 4.07 13.94 9.44
N VAL A 119 4.58 12.70 9.49
CA VAL A 119 5.99 12.43 9.24
C VAL A 119 6.15 12.26 7.74
N GLY A 120 6.87 13.18 7.11
CA GLY A 120 7.05 13.21 5.65
C GLY A 120 7.84 12.01 5.13
N ASN A 121 7.56 11.62 3.88
CA ASN A 121 8.41 10.74 3.08
C ASN A 121 9.77 11.43 2.87
N ASP A 122 10.84 10.72 3.21
CA ASP A 122 12.25 10.99 2.92
C ASP A 122 12.53 12.27 2.09
N ARG A 123 12.99 13.35 2.75
CA ARG A 123 13.64 14.50 2.08
C ARG A 123 15.05 14.15 1.58
N ALA A 124 15.25 12.95 1.03
CA ALA A 124 16.58 12.40 0.75
C ALA A 124 16.77 11.77 -0.64
N ASP A 125 15.82 11.92 -1.57
CA ASP A 125 15.96 11.46 -2.97
C ASP A 125 15.97 12.63 -3.99
N ASP A 126 16.20 13.86 -3.55
CA ASP A 126 16.65 14.94 -4.43
C ASP A 126 18.16 15.13 -4.24
N HIS A 127 18.90 15.04 -5.33
CA HIS A 127 20.37 15.11 -5.45
C HIS A 127 21.15 13.80 -5.23
N ARG A 128 21.14 12.92 -6.23
CA ARG A 128 22.34 12.34 -6.87
C ARG A 128 22.01 11.37 -8.02
N ASN A 129 21.87 11.90 -9.24
CA ASN A 129 22.81 11.68 -10.33
C ASN A 129 22.22 12.12 -11.67
N ILE A 130 22.95 13.05 -12.28
CA ILE A 130 23.09 13.27 -13.72
C ILE A 130 23.51 11.97 -14.39
#